data_AF-A0A377TGL4-F1
#
_entry.id   AF-A0A377TGL4-F1
#
_cell.length_a   1.000
_cell.length_b   1.000
_cell.length_c   1.000
_cell.angle_alpha   90.00
_cell.angle_beta   90.00
_cell.angle_gamma   90.00
#
_symmetry.space_group_name_H-M   'P 1'
#
loop_
_entity.id
_entity.type
_entity.pdbx_description
1 polymer ?
#
loop_
_entity_poly.entity_id
_entity_poly.type
_entity_poly.pdbx_seq_one_letter_code
_entity_poly.pdbx_strand_id
1 'polypeptide(L)'
;MHWNYRLLSDREWSGRYAVPLKTEDDSIHLSHSNLDVAFDDDGWQVNPLMARLSGRVADLEGLLNRCGWQAETVSDISLPHQYVLMVRQGEKSGKLNN
;
A
#
# COMPACT_ATOMS: atom_id res chain seq x y z
N MET A 1 13.20 -2.68 -16.62
CA MET A 1 12.14 -3.06 -15.66
C MET A 1 11.17 -1.89 -15.61
N HIS A 2 9.94 -2.07 -16.08
CA HIS A 2 8.93 -1.01 -16.09
C HIS A 2 7.85 -1.37 -15.08
N TRP A 3 7.90 -0.74 -13.91
CA TRP A 3 6.79 -0.79 -12.96
C TRP A 3 5.72 0.19 -13.41
N ASN A 4 4.48 -0.26 -13.50
CA ASN A 4 3.34 0.59 -13.81
C ASN A 4 2.77 1.15 -12.51
N TYR A 5 2.83 2.47 -12.35
CA TYR A 5 2.22 3.16 -11.22
C TYR A 5 0.95 3.88 -11.65
N ARG A 6 -0.12 3.78 -10.85
CA ARG A 6 -1.37 4.54 -11.09
C ARG A 6 -2.11 4.86 -9.79
N LEU A 7 -2.65 6.08 -9.73
CA LEU A 7 -3.68 6.45 -8.76
C LEU A 7 -5.05 6.15 -9.35
N LEU A 8 -5.83 5.34 -8.63
CA LEU A 8 -7.17 4.95 -9.03
C LEU A 8 -8.19 5.82 -8.30
N SER A 9 -9.13 6.40 -9.05
CA SER A 9 -10.33 7.00 -8.47
C SER A 9 -11.17 5.93 -7.74
N ASP A 10 -12.11 6.33 -6.88
CA ASP A 10 -12.98 5.40 -6.16
C ASP A 10 -13.70 4.40 -7.07
N ARG A 11 -14.10 4.87 -8.26
CA ARG A 11 -14.78 4.07 -9.29
C ARG A 11 -13.86 3.06 -9.97
N GLU A 12 -12.59 3.40 -10.13
CA GLU A 12 -11.56 2.51 -10.66
C GLU A 12 -10.97 1.60 -9.58
N TRP A 13 -11.06 2.00 -8.32
CA TRP A 13 -10.67 1.19 -7.19
C TRP A 13 -11.71 0.09 -6.97
N SER A 14 -12.99 0.39 -6.76
CA SER A 14 -13.98 -0.64 -6.44
C SER A 14 -15.27 -0.55 -7.27
N GLY A 15 -16.06 -1.62 -7.24
CA GLY A 15 -17.32 -1.71 -7.94
C GLY A 15 -17.18 -2.11 -9.41
N ARG A 16 -18.22 -1.83 -10.21
CA ARG A 16 -18.37 -2.35 -11.57
C ARG A 16 -17.37 -1.83 -12.61
N TYR A 17 -16.61 -0.79 -12.27
CA TYR A 17 -15.61 -0.17 -13.12
C TYR A 17 -14.20 -0.33 -12.55
N ALA A 18 -14.04 -1.21 -11.55
CA ALA A 18 -12.76 -1.50 -10.95
C ALA A 18 -11.76 -1.94 -12.02
N VAL A 19 -10.57 -1.35 -11.99
CA VAL A 19 -9.47 -1.71 -12.87
C VAL A 19 -8.98 -3.11 -12.46
N PRO A 20 -9.06 -4.10 -13.36
CA PRO A 20 -8.55 -5.43 -13.05
C PRO A 20 -7.03 -5.38 -12.95
N LEU A 21 -6.49 -6.00 -11.90
CA LEU A 21 -5.06 -6.24 -11.81
C LEU A 21 -4.68 -7.36 -12.77
N LYS A 22 -3.71 -7.09 -13.64
CA LYS A 22 -3.07 -8.11 -14.47
C LYS A 22 -1.91 -8.68 -13.69
N THR A 23 -1.98 -9.97 -13.36
CA THR A 23 -0.97 -10.66 -12.55
C THR A 23 0.41 -10.72 -13.21
N GLU A 24 0.47 -10.58 -14.53
CA GLU A 24 1.69 -10.65 -15.35
C GLU A 24 2.46 -9.32 -15.40
N ASP A 25 1.80 -8.21 -15.06
CA ASP A 25 2.40 -6.88 -15.08
C ASP A 25 2.90 -6.50 -13.68
N ASP A 26 4.14 -6.02 -13.59
CA ASP A 26 4.65 -5.37 -12.38
C ASP A 26 3.89 -4.04 -12.19
N SER A 27 2.92 -4.01 -11.27
CA SER A 27 2.08 -2.83 -11.07
C SER A 27 1.86 -2.47 -9.60
N ILE A 28 1.78 -1.17 -9.36
CA ILE A 28 1.49 -0.55 -8.06
C ILE A 28 0.32 0.41 -8.29
N HIS A 29 -0.85 0.05 -7.78
CA HIS A 29 -2.02 0.90 -7.82
C HIS A 29 -2.40 1.35 -6.42
N LEU A 30 -2.65 2.65 -6.24
CA LEU A 30 -3.07 3.23 -4.97
C LEU A 30 -4.49 3.78 -5.10
N SER A 31 -5.26 3.73 -4.01
CA SER A 31 -6.53 4.46 -3.94
C SER A 31 -6.25 5.94 -3.76
N HIS A 32 -6.77 6.78 -4.66
CA HIS A 32 -6.58 8.23 -4.59
C HIS A 32 -7.21 8.82 -3.32
N SER A 33 -8.48 8.48 -3.05
CA SER A 33 -9.20 8.99 -1.88
C SER A 33 -8.58 8.54 -0.55
N ASN A 34 -8.03 7.33 -0.50
CA ASN A 34 -7.32 6.86 0.68
C ASN A 34 -5.94 7.52 0.81
N LEU A 35 -5.24 7.79 -0.28
CA LEU A 35 -3.98 8.55 -0.24
C LEU A 35 -4.18 9.94 0.35
N ASP A 36 -5.27 10.63 -0.02
CA ASP A 36 -5.63 11.96 0.47
C ASP A 36 -5.82 12.03 2.00
N VAL A 37 -6.10 10.89 2.66
CA VAL A 37 -6.30 10.80 4.11
C VAL A 37 -5.29 9.90 4.82
N ALA A 38 -4.35 9.30 4.09
CA ALA A 38 -3.34 8.39 4.65
C ALA A 38 -2.28 9.16 5.46
N PHE A 39 -2.01 10.40 5.10
CA PHE A 39 -0.99 11.25 5.69
C PHE A 39 -1.61 12.54 6.22
N ASP A 40 -1.04 13.08 7.30
CA ASP A 40 -1.36 14.43 7.78
C ASP A 40 -0.62 15.51 6.98
N ASP A 41 -0.89 16.77 7.30
CA ASP A 41 -0.29 17.94 6.62
C ASP A 41 1.24 18.02 6.82
N ASP A 42 1.78 17.34 7.85
CA ASP A 42 3.20 17.23 8.13
C ASP A 42 3.87 16.05 7.40
N GLY A 43 3.07 15.25 6.67
CA GLY A 43 3.52 14.09 5.90
C GLY A 43 3.71 12.81 6.73
N TRP A 44 3.23 12.79 7.97
CA TRP A 44 3.22 11.57 8.78
C TRP A 44 2.06 10.68 8.39
N GLN A 45 2.33 9.38 8.28
CA GLN A 45 1.25 8.43 8.06
C GLN A 45 0.38 8.31 9.31
N VAL A 46 -0.90 8.65 9.16
CA VAL A 46 -1.92 8.58 10.21
C VAL A 46 -2.96 7.49 9.95
N ASN A 47 -3.16 7.11 8.69
CA ASN A 47 -4.00 5.98 8.30
C ASN A 47 -3.23 5.02 7.39
N PRO A 48 -3.60 3.72 7.38
CA PRO A 48 -2.97 2.78 6.47
C PRO A 48 -3.24 3.14 5.01
N LEU A 49 -2.21 2.96 4.16
CA LEU A 49 -2.30 3.26 2.73
C LEU A 49 -2.69 2.00 1.96
N MET A 50 -3.82 2.05 1.28
CA MET A 50 -4.38 0.96 0.51
C MET A 50 -3.70 0.88 -0.86
N ALA A 51 -3.14 -0.29 -1.13
CA ALA A 51 -2.45 -0.58 -2.38
C ALA A 51 -2.98 -1.86 -3.03
N ARG A 52 -2.82 -1.96 -4.35
CA ARG A 52 -2.94 -3.20 -5.11
C ARG A 52 -1.65 -3.48 -5.85
N LEU A 53 -1.07 -4.63 -5.59
CA LEU A 53 0.27 -4.99 -6.05
C LEU A 53 0.23 -6.27 -6.90
N SER A 54 0.84 -6.25 -8.08
CA SER A 54 0.96 -7.43 -8.97
C SER A 54 2.37 -7.60 -9.52
N GLY A 55 2.61 -8.74 -10.16
CA GLY A 55 3.91 -9.11 -10.69
C GLY A 55 4.85 -9.57 -9.58
N ARG A 56 6.03 -8.96 -9.51
CA ARG A 56 7.10 -9.32 -8.56
C ARG A 56 6.89 -8.73 -7.17
N VAL A 57 5.77 -9.10 -6.53
CA VAL A 57 5.36 -8.52 -5.24
C VAL A 57 6.37 -8.80 -4.13
N ALA A 58 6.96 -10.00 -4.07
CA ALA A 58 7.98 -10.34 -3.06
C ALA A 58 9.23 -9.44 -3.14
N ASP A 59 9.68 -9.09 -4.35
CA ASP A 59 10.80 -8.17 -4.54
C ASP A 59 10.45 -6.75 -4.09
N LEU A 60 9.21 -6.32 -4.37
CA LEU A 60 8.68 -5.02 -3.95
C LEU A 60 8.51 -4.94 -2.43
N GLU A 61 8.00 -5.99 -1.78
CA GLU A 61 7.92 -6.10 -0.32
C GLU A 61 9.30 -5.97 0.31
N GLY A 62 10.31 -6.65 -0.26
CA GLY A 62 11.69 -6.51 0.16
C GLY A 62 12.22 -5.08 0.03
N LEU A 63 11.85 -4.36 -1.03
CA LEU A 63 12.21 -2.95 -1.22
C LEU A 63 11.51 -2.04 -0.20
N LEU A 64 10.19 -2.19 -0.03
CA LEU A 64 9.39 -1.45 0.94
C LEU A 64 9.98 -1.63 2.35
N ASN A 65 10.31 -2.86 2.73
CA ASN A 65 10.89 -3.18 4.04
C ASN A 65 12.20 -2.41 4.30
N ARG A 66 13.09 -2.33 3.29
CA ARG A 66 14.34 -1.55 3.39
C ARG A 66 14.11 -0.05 3.50
N CYS A 67 13.00 0.44 2.93
CA CYS A 67 12.59 1.84 3.01
C CYS A 67 11.77 2.17 4.27
N GLY A 68 11.67 1.24 5.23
CA GLY A 68 10.91 1.45 6.46
C GLY A 68 9.40 1.31 6.27
N TRP A 69 8.95 0.67 5.19
CA TRP A 69 7.55 0.36 4.92
C TRP A 69 7.26 -1.13 5.10
N GLN A 70 6.08 -1.46 5.58
CA GLN A 70 5.56 -2.82 5.68
C GLN A 70 4.33 -2.94 4.80
N ALA A 71 4.26 -4.01 4.03
CA ALA A 71 3.08 -4.38 3.25
C ALA A 71 2.43 -5.59 3.90
N GLU A 72 1.13 -5.52 4.17
CA GLU A 72 0.33 -6.62 4.72
C GLU A 72 -0.81 -6.93 3.78
N THR A 73 -1.09 -8.21 3.54
CA THR A 73 -2.24 -8.60 2.73
C THR A 73 -3.53 -8.33 3.49
N VAL A 74 -4.55 -7.83 2.80
CA VAL A 74 -5.89 -7.78 3.36
C VAL A 74 -6.40 -9.22 3.42
N SER A 75 -6.70 -9.74 4.62
CA SER A 75 -7.11 -11.13 4.87
C SER A 75 -8.42 -11.57 4.18
N ASP A 76 -9.02 -10.69 3.38
CA ASP A 76 -10.21 -10.97 2.62
C ASP A 76 -9.85 -11.68 1.31
N ILE A 77 -10.14 -12.98 1.28
CA ILE A 77 -9.95 -13.88 0.14
C ILE A 77 -10.67 -13.41 -1.14
N SER A 78 -11.63 -12.49 -1.02
CA SER A 78 -12.35 -11.90 -2.16
C SER A 78 -11.60 -10.76 -2.86
N LEU A 79 -10.53 -10.24 -2.25
CA LEU A 79 -9.72 -9.13 -2.77
C LEU A 79 -8.25 -9.55 -2.94
N PRO A 80 -7.95 -10.53 -3.82
CA PRO A 80 -6.58 -10.91 -4.10
C PRO A 80 -5.80 -9.70 -4.57
N HIS A 81 -4.53 -9.60 -4.18
CA HIS A 81 -3.60 -8.51 -4.53
C HIS A 81 -3.83 -7.19 -3.79
N GLN A 82 -4.72 -7.14 -2.79
CA GLN A 82 -4.89 -5.94 -1.97
C GLN A 82 -3.99 -5.96 -0.74
N TYR A 83 -3.27 -4.86 -0.56
CA TYR A 83 -2.29 -4.67 0.49
C TYR A 83 -2.58 -3.40 1.28
N VAL A 84 -2.16 -3.42 2.53
CA VAL A 84 -2.09 -2.29 3.42
C VAL A 84 -0.62 -1.94 3.62
N LEU A 85 -0.25 -0.72 3.27
CA LEU A 85 1.11 -0.20 3.42
C LEU A 85 1.18 0.66 4.68
N MET A 86 2.13 0.36 5.55
CA MET A 86 2.37 1.08 6.80
C MET A 86 3.85 1.46 6.94
N VAL A 87 4.13 2.68 7.37
CA VAL A 87 5.44 3.09 7.85
C VAL A 87 5.70 2.31 9.13
N ARG A 88 6.84 1.62 9.19
CA ARG A 88 7.36 1.04 10.42
C ARG A 88 7.61 2.21 11.36
N GLN A 89 6.67 2.44 12.27
CA GLN A 89 6.92 3.33 13.39
C GLN A 89 8.12 2.72 14.10
N GLY A 90 9.26 3.40 14.05
CA GLY A 90 10.41 3.03 14.86
C GLY A 90 9.87 2.84 16.26
N GLU A 91 10.06 1.65 16.84
CA GLU A 91 9.69 1.33 18.20
C GLU A 91 9.98 2.58 19.03
N LYS A 92 8.93 3.26 19.53
CA LYS A 92 9.14 4.41 20.41
C LYS A 92 10.04 3.87 21.50
N SER A 93 11.29 4.34 21.48
CA SER A 93 12.30 3.98 22.47
C SER A 93 11.62 4.05 23.82
N GLY A 94 11.43 2.88 24.44
CA GLY A 94 10.93 2.77 25.79
C GLY A 94 11.98 3.34 26.73
N LYS A 95 12.09 4.67 26.78
CA LYS A 95 12.58 5.35 27.97
C LYS A 95 11.43 5.34 28.97
N LEU A 96 11.31 4.21 29.67
CA LEU A 96 10.75 4.20 31.01
C LEU A 96 11.94 4.31 31.96
N ASN A 97 12.32 5.56 32.22
CA ASN A 97 13.06 5.94 33.40
C ASN A 97 12.03 6.36 34.47
N ASN A 98 11.82 5.47 35.45
CA ASN A 98 11.69 5.86 36.85
C ASN A 98 12.05 4.66 37.74
#